data_AF-A0A7C1QLQ9-F1
#
_entry.id   AF-A0A7C1QLQ9-F1
#
_cell.length_a   1.000
_cell.length_b   1.000
_cell.length_c   1.000
_cell.angle_alpha   90.00
_cell.angle_beta   90.00
_cell.angle_gamma   90.00
#
_symmetry.space_group_name_H-M   'P 1'
#
loop_
_entity.id
_entity.type
_entity.pdbx_description
1 polymer ?
#
loop_
_entity_poly.entity_id
_entity_poly.type
_entity_poly.pdbx_seq_one_letter_code
_entity_poly.pdbx_strand_id
1 'polypeptide(L)'
;MEFDGIRQHSETPLDLSMKSKGIRWYVSFIITFDVQTKGELKNSILLFDEPSEALHPQAQMEFTDTTVCGRLIKSNQVIYATHSPFLLGEDMRVKIVCVERSNDGVAEIVKSTEVQRKNTLLPLRALFGFDSLSRILDEDNILIVEGWNDKKFIELFNYICSKNSEIFLNPSIYIIQLRGTGKIGKFISIFSGKTNKIVALLDSDRAGDQAKKIIENAFEEIKIIQTSEIVKRLTSEIEDLIPRSIYLKKFKEVYSDLSIVIPDIKNKKPVCEEIEIYFKKNNFNKQFDKQLVNKALFEELYHSNDPILKKNAESLINTINERFSKS
;
A
#
# COMPACT_ATOMS: atom_id res chain seq x y z
N MET A 1 -5.50 46.78 -36.55
CA MET A 1 -5.38 45.32 -36.32
C MET A 1 -3.95 44.95 -36.65
N GLU A 2 -3.10 44.93 -35.64
CA GLU A 2 -1.79 44.29 -35.70
C GLU A 2 -1.76 43.34 -34.50
N PHE A 3 -1.87 42.06 -34.82
CA PHE A 3 -1.48 40.97 -33.92
C PHE A 3 0.01 40.74 -34.15
N ASP A 4 0.83 40.94 -33.13
CA ASP A 4 1.96 40.03 -32.84
C ASP A 4 2.56 40.35 -31.47
N GLY A 5 1.98 39.72 -30.45
CA GLY A 5 2.52 39.64 -29.10
C GLY A 5 3.07 38.25 -28.84
N ILE A 6 4.12 37.85 -29.55
CA ILE A 6 4.88 36.65 -29.20
C ILE A 6 5.71 36.97 -27.96
N ARG A 7 5.19 36.60 -26.78
CA ARG A 7 6.00 36.52 -25.56
C ARG A 7 7.08 35.46 -25.79
N GLN A 8 8.32 35.91 -25.99
CA GLN A 8 9.49 35.03 -25.87
C GLN A 8 9.49 34.44 -24.46
N HIS A 9 9.27 33.13 -24.35
CA HIS A 9 9.64 32.38 -23.16
C HIS A 9 11.16 32.43 -23.06
N SER A 10 11.69 33.18 -22.10
CA SER A 10 13.11 33.10 -21.75
C SER A 10 13.38 31.74 -21.13
N GLU A 11 14.02 30.85 -21.87
CA GLU A 11 14.71 29.68 -21.31
C GLU A 11 15.94 30.19 -20.54
N THR A 12 15.74 30.66 -19.31
CA THR A 12 16.86 30.90 -18.40
C THR A 12 17.51 29.55 -18.09
N PRO A 13 18.82 29.35 -18.37
CA PRO A 13 19.51 28.13 -18.02
C PRO A 13 19.36 27.87 -16.52
N LEU A 14 18.96 26.65 -16.16
CA LEU A 14 18.76 26.26 -14.77
C LEU A 14 20.11 26.24 -14.04
N ASP A 15 20.41 27.31 -13.30
CA ASP A 15 21.65 27.39 -12.51
C ASP A 15 21.58 26.48 -11.27
N LEU A 16 22.25 25.34 -11.35
CA LEU A 16 22.36 24.36 -10.26
C LEU A 16 23.15 24.89 -9.05
N SER A 17 23.99 25.91 -9.23
CA SER A 17 24.81 26.47 -8.15
C SER A 17 23.98 27.18 -7.07
N MET A 18 22.81 27.71 -7.46
CA MET A 18 21.84 28.36 -6.58
C MET A 18 20.92 27.38 -5.83
N LYS A 19 21.06 26.07 -6.04
CA LYS A 19 20.23 25.03 -5.39
C LYS A 19 20.90 24.42 -4.16
N SER A 20 20.08 23.81 -3.30
CA SER A 20 20.56 23.12 -2.10
C SER A 20 21.59 22.03 -2.46
N LYS A 21 22.50 21.72 -1.53
CA LYS A 21 23.50 20.66 -1.72
C LYS A 21 22.83 19.33 -2.11
N GLY A 22 21.66 19.04 -1.53
CA GLY A 22 20.91 17.84 -1.83
C GLY A 22 20.38 17.79 -3.27
N ILE A 23 19.78 18.88 -3.78
CA ILE A 23 19.30 18.94 -5.17
C ILE A 23 20.48 18.79 -6.15
N ARG A 24 21.63 19.39 -5.85
CA ARG A 24 22.84 19.25 -6.66
C ARG A 24 23.33 17.80 -6.70
N TRP A 25 23.41 17.14 -5.55
CA TRP A 25 23.78 15.72 -5.49
C TRP A 25 22.80 14.87 -6.28
N TYR A 26 21.50 15.08 -6.08
CA TYR A 26 20.42 14.33 -6.74
C TYR A 26 20.48 14.43 -8.26
N VAL A 27 20.57 15.65 -8.79
CA VAL A 27 20.64 15.89 -10.23
C VAL A 27 21.95 15.33 -10.80
N SER A 28 23.06 15.49 -10.09
CA SER A 28 24.36 14.93 -10.50
C SER A 28 24.31 13.41 -10.54
N PHE A 29 23.68 12.78 -9.55
CA PHE A 29 23.49 11.33 -9.50
C PHE A 29 22.67 10.85 -10.69
N ILE A 30 21.48 11.44 -10.95
CA ILE A 30 20.64 11.03 -12.07
C ILE A 30 21.35 11.23 -13.42
N ILE A 31 21.98 12.37 -13.65
CA ILE A 31 22.68 12.64 -14.91
C ILE A 31 23.87 11.70 -15.08
N THR A 32 24.70 11.54 -14.04
CA THR A 32 25.87 10.65 -14.09
C THR A 32 25.42 9.21 -14.31
N PHE A 33 24.39 8.78 -13.60
CA PHE A 33 23.79 7.46 -13.76
C PHE A 33 23.26 7.28 -15.20
N ASP A 34 22.41 8.17 -15.71
CA ASP A 34 21.87 8.05 -17.07
C ASP A 34 22.97 8.08 -18.14
N VAL A 35 23.98 8.94 -18.00
CA VAL A 35 25.11 9.05 -18.94
C VAL A 35 26.01 7.82 -18.90
N GLN A 36 26.38 7.35 -17.70
CA GLN A 36 27.25 6.18 -17.56
C GLN A 36 26.57 4.91 -18.03
N THR A 37 25.26 4.84 -17.83
CA THR A 37 24.49 3.66 -18.18
C THR A 37 24.08 3.67 -19.65
N LYS A 38 24.06 4.84 -20.32
CA LYS A 38 23.61 5.00 -21.72
C LYS A 38 22.24 4.36 -22.00
N GLY A 39 21.41 4.18 -20.97
CA GLY A 39 20.16 3.42 -21.06
C GLY A 39 20.31 1.89 -21.14
N GLU A 40 21.52 1.35 -20.96
CA GLU A 40 21.86 -0.08 -21.07
C GLU A 40 21.64 -0.88 -19.77
N LEU A 41 21.43 -0.23 -18.62
CA LEU A 41 21.13 -0.94 -17.37
C LEU A 41 19.68 -1.39 -17.31
N LYS A 42 19.25 -2.21 -18.26
CA LYS A 42 18.01 -2.98 -18.15
C LYS A 42 18.35 -4.36 -17.58
N ASN A 43 17.55 -4.88 -16.65
CA ASN A 43 17.73 -6.16 -15.98
C ASN A 43 19.05 -6.27 -15.17
N SER A 44 19.48 -5.19 -14.55
CA SER A 44 20.68 -5.13 -13.72
C SER A 44 20.38 -5.12 -12.22
N ILE A 45 21.39 -5.41 -11.40
CA ILE A 45 21.37 -5.22 -9.94
C ILE A 45 22.15 -3.94 -9.62
N LEU A 46 21.50 -2.97 -8.99
CA LEU A 46 22.08 -1.70 -8.59
C LEU A 46 22.31 -1.71 -7.07
N LEU A 47 23.55 -1.46 -6.66
CA LEU A 47 23.96 -1.44 -5.25
C LEU A 47 24.33 0.00 -4.86
N PHE A 48 23.72 0.52 -3.80
CA PHE A 48 24.05 1.84 -3.27
C PHE A 48 24.44 1.76 -1.80
N ASP A 49 25.44 2.55 -1.41
CA ASP A 49 25.83 2.73 -0.01
C ASP A 49 25.53 4.17 0.39
N GLU A 50 24.69 4.36 1.40
CA GLU A 50 24.20 5.66 1.88
C GLU A 50 23.83 6.67 0.76
N PRO A 51 22.92 6.30 -0.17
CA PRO A 51 22.63 7.11 -1.35
C PRO A 51 21.98 8.47 -1.05
N SER A 52 21.76 8.85 0.20
CA SER A 52 21.07 10.09 0.51
C SER A 52 21.69 10.89 1.65
N GLU A 53 22.92 10.56 2.07
CA GLU A 53 23.58 11.23 3.19
C GLU A 53 23.63 12.76 3.02
N ALA A 54 23.80 13.23 1.79
CA ALA A 54 23.84 14.66 1.44
C ALA A 54 22.45 15.32 1.29
N LEU A 55 21.36 14.54 1.32
CA LEU A 55 19.99 15.03 1.14
C LEU A 55 19.37 15.40 2.50
N HIS A 56 18.58 16.48 2.52
CA HIS A 56 17.73 16.80 3.68
C HIS A 56 16.62 15.73 3.81
N PRO A 57 16.11 15.41 5.03
CA PRO A 57 15.07 14.39 5.25
C PRO A 57 13.95 14.31 4.20
N GLN A 58 13.33 15.43 3.85
CA GLN A 58 12.29 15.48 2.81
C GLN A 58 12.80 14.97 1.44
N ALA A 59 14.01 15.36 1.04
CA ALA A 59 14.62 14.89 -0.21
C ALA A 59 15.03 13.41 -0.14
N GLN A 60 15.31 12.87 1.05
CA GLN A 60 15.53 11.44 1.25
C GLN A 60 14.22 10.65 1.04
N MET A 61 13.10 11.15 1.53
CA MET A 61 11.79 10.54 1.30
C MET A 61 11.42 10.58 -0.20
N GLU A 62 11.62 11.73 -0.85
CA GLU A 62 11.39 11.89 -2.30
C GLU A 62 12.30 10.98 -3.16
N PHE A 63 13.49 10.63 -2.67
CA PHE A 63 14.38 9.66 -3.31
C PHE A 63 13.75 8.25 -3.35
N THR A 64 13.05 7.85 -2.29
CA THR A 64 12.37 6.56 -2.21
C THR A 64 11.05 6.51 -2.97
N ASP A 65 10.22 7.55 -2.86
CA ASP A 65 8.78 7.37 -3.10
C ASP A 65 8.40 7.28 -4.58
N THR A 66 9.18 7.80 -5.54
CA THR A 66 8.83 7.60 -6.96
C THR A 66 9.87 8.07 -7.99
N THR A 67 10.81 8.94 -7.63
CA THR A 67 11.55 9.68 -8.66
C THR A 67 12.82 8.97 -9.13
N VAL A 68 13.67 8.50 -8.20
CA VAL A 68 14.92 7.81 -8.54
C VAL A 68 14.73 6.31 -8.44
N CYS A 69 14.54 5.79 -7.22
CA CYS A 69 14.32 4.36 -7.01
C CYS A 69 13.11 3.86 -7.78
N GLY A 70 11.99 4.60 -7.78
CA GLY A 70 10.79 4.23 -8.53
C GLY A 70 11.00 4.09 -10.04
N ARG A 71 11.92 4.86 -10.65
CA ARG A 71 12.29 4.71 -12.07
C ARG A 71 13.23 3.53 -12.28
N LEU A 72 14.25 3.42 -11.43
CA LEU A 72 15.27 2.37 -11.52
C LEU A 72 14.67 0.97 -11.32
N ILE A 73 13.76 0.82 -10.35
CA ILE A 73 13.12 -0.46 -9.98
C ILE A 73 12.24 -1.03 -11.10
N LYS A 74 11.77 -0.20 -12.05
CA LYS A 74 10.92 -0.69 -13.16
C LYS A 74 11.60 -1.73 -14.03
N SER A 75 12.92 -1.65 -14.17
CA SER A 75 13.72 -2.55 -15.01
C SER A 75 14.86 -3.22 -14.27
N ASN A 76 15.10 -2.89 -13.00
CA ASN A 76 16.28 -3.30 -12.26
C ASN A 76 15.95 -3.71 -10.83
N GLN A 77 16.80 -4.53 -10.24
CA GLN A 77 16.79 -4.77 -8.80
C GLN A 77 17.66 -3.70 -8.13
N VAL A 78 17.11 -3.01 -7.13
CA VAL A 78 17.84 -2.00 -6.35
C VAL A 78 18.04 -2.51 -4.93
N ILE A 79 19.27 -2.46 -4.43
CA ILE A 79 19.64 -2.78 -3.05
C ILE A 79 20.46 -1.62 -2.52
N TYR A 80 20.11 -1.09 -1.34
CA TYR A 80 20.89 -0.06 -0.69
C TYR A 80 21.03 -0.29 0.81
N ALA A 81 22.17 0.15 1.35
CA ALA A 81 22.40 0.26 2.78
C ALA A 81 22.15 1.71 3.23
N THR A 82 21.51 1.88 4.39
CA THR A 82 21.20 3.20 4.94
C THR A 82 21.09 3.17 6.47
N HIS A 83 21.65 4.18 7.10
CA HIS A 83 21.43 4.57 8.50
C HIS A 83 20.29 5.60 8.59
N SER A 84 19.93 6.25 7.48
CA SER A 84 18.79 7.15 7.45
C SER A 84 17.47 6.39 7.53
N PRO A 85 16.61 6.73 8.51
CA PRO A 85 15.27 6.18 8.58
C PRO A 85 14.33 6.80 7.53
N PHE A 86 14.67 7.96 6.95
CA PHE A 86 13.86 8.65 5.93
C PHE A 86 13.97 7.99 4.54
N LEU A 87 14.94 7.08 4.36
CA LEU A 87 15.06 6.21 3.19
C LEU A 87 14.26 4.91 3.32
N LEU A 88 13.45 4.76 4.36
CA LEU A 88 12.51 3.66 4.50
C LEU A 88 11.19 4.10 3.86
N GLY A 89 11.07 3.91 2.55
CA GLY A 89 9.87 4.24 1.80
C GLY A 89 8.67 3.36 2.18
N GLU A 90 7.47 3.84 1.90
CA GLU A 90 6.22 3.12 2.19
C GLU A 90 5.85 2.08 1.11
N ASP A 91 6.65 2.00 0.04
CA ASP A 91 6.42 1.09 -1.08
C ASP A 91 6.54 -0.38 -0.66
N MET A 92 5.43 -1.10 -0.81
CA MET A 92 5.28 -2.50 -0.44
C MET A 92 6.19 -3.45 -1.23
N ARG A 93 6.74 -3.01 -2.37
CA ARG A 93 7.71 -3.76 -3.17
C ARG A 93 9.11 -3.77 -2.53
N VAL A 94 9.39 -2.84 -1.62
CA VAL A 94 10.70 -2.74 -0.95
C VAL A 94 10.80 -3.80 0.14
N LYS A 95 11.91 -4.55 0.19
CA LYS A 95 12.21 -5.47 1.30
C LYS A 95 13.22 -4.80 2.20
N ILE A 96 12.83 -4.54 3.45
CA ILE A 96 13.71 -3.94 4.44
C ILE A 96 14.34 -5.04 5.30
N VAL A 97 15.65 -4.99 5.45
CA VAL A 97 16.45 -5.92 6.24
C VAL A 97 17.20 -5.12 7.29
N CYS A 98 16.89 -5.35 8.56
CA CYS A 98 17.63 -4.76 9.67
C CYS A 98 18.82 -5.65 10.01
N VAL A 99 20.00 -5.06 10.19
CA VAL A 99 21.21 -5.75 10.60
C VAL A 99 21.68 -5.13 11.92
N GLU A 100 21.93 -5.97 12.93
CA GLU A 100 22.51 -5.58 14.21
C GLU A 100 23.86 -6.26 14.39
N ARG A 101 24.76 -5.66 15.18
CA ARG A 101 25.97 -6.33 15.63
C ARG A 101 25.67 -7.06 16.93
N SER A 102 25.86 -8.38 16.95
CA SER A 102 25.76 -9.16 18.18
C SER A 102 26.87 -8.78 19.17
N ASN A 103 26.72 -9.19 20.41
CA ASN A 103 27.71 -8.92 21.47
C ASN A 103 29.10 -9.50 21.11
N ASP A 104 29.12 -10.54 20.29
CA ASP A 104 30.32 -11.25 19.85
C ASP A 104 30.96 -10.60 18.61
N GLY A 105 30.44 -9.45 18.16
CA GLY A 105 30.96 -8.67 17.05
C GLY A 105 30.48 -9.11 15.66
N VAL A 106 29.62 -10.12 15.58
CA VAL A 106 29.10 -10.65 14.30
C VAL A 106 27.88 -9.84 13.85
N ALA A 107 27.80 -9.51 12.56
CA ALA A 107 26.61 -8.89 11.98
C ALA A 107 25.51 -9.94 11.80
N GLU A 108 24.37 -9.73 12.43
CA GLU A 108 23.20 -10.61 12.40
C GLU A 108 22.01 -9.89 11.80
N ILE A 109 21.28 -10.59 10.94
CA ILE A 109 20.00 -10.09 10.42
C ILE A 109 18.98 -10.19 11.55
N VAL A 110 18.44 -9.06 11.97
CA VAL A 110 17.38 -9.01 12.97
C VAL A 110 16.15 -9.70 12.37
N LYS A 111 15.82 -10.88 12.88
CA LYS A 111 14.60 -11.56 12.49
C LYS A 111 13.41 -10.80 13.08
N SER A 112 12.34 -10.65 12.30
CA SER A 112 11.10 -9.97 12.72
C SER A 112 10.45 -10.50 14.02
N THR A 113 10.94 -11.61 14.58
CA THR A 113 10.52 -12.24 15.83
C THR A 113 11.29 -11.75 17.05
N GLU A 114 12.49 -11.19 16.91
CA GLU A 114 13.30 -10.67 18.03
C GLU A 114 12.91 -9.24 18.46
N VAL A 115 12.04 -8.61 17.66
CA VAL A 115 11.44 -7.28 17.86
C VAL A 115 10.74 -7.14 19.21
N GLN A 116 10.28 -8.25 19.81
CA GLN A 116 9.62 -8.24 21.12
C GLN A 116 10.54 -7.88 22.30
N ARG A 117 11.87 -8.01 22.16
CA ARG A 117 12.80 -7.91 23.31
C ARG A 117 13.46 -6.54 23.49
N LYS A 118 13.51 -5.71 22.45
CA LYS A 118 14.11 -4.38 22.52
C LYS A 118 13.08 -3.35 22.09
N ASN A 119 12.75 -2.46 23.02
CA ASN A 119 11.84 -1.31 22.91
C ASN A 119 12.33 -0.29 21.86
N THR A 120 12.53 -0.73 20.61
CA THR A 120 13.22 0.01 19.55
C THR A 120 12.24 0.31 18.43
N LEU A 121 12.16 1.59 18.04
CA LEU A 121 11.29 2.05 16.94
C LEU A 121 11.82 1.66 15.56
N LEU A 122 13.01 1.07 15.45
CA LEU A 122 13.65 0.74 14.17
C LEU A 122 12.90 -0.34 13.37
N PRO A 123 12.53 -1.50 13.94
CA PRO A 123 11.78 -2.51 13.20
C PRO A 123 10.40 -2.02 12.75
N LEU A 124 9.81 -1.10 13.52
CA LEU A 124 8.60 -0.40 13.11
C LEU A 124 8.88 0.44 11.88
N ARG A 125 9.89 1.32 11.92
CA ARG A 125 10.27 2.19 10.79
C ARG A 125 10.57 1.38 9.54
N ALA A 126 11.15 0.21 9.71
CA ALA A 126 11.37 -0.76 8.65
C ALA A 126 10.10 -1.45 8.13
N LEU A 127 9.01 -1.49 8.89
CA LEU A 127 7.74 -2.08 8.48
C LEU A 127 6.80 -1.07 7.81
N PHE A 128 6.83 0.19 8.25
CA PHE A 128 5.85 1.20 7.91
C PHE A 128 6.43 2.41 7.16
N GLY A 129 7.75 2.59 7.19
CA GLY A 129 8.38 3.84 6.78
C GLY A 129 8.34 4.89 7.90
N PHE A 130 9.12 5.97 7.72
CA PHE A 130 9.24 7.01 8.75
C PHE A 130 7.95 7.81 8.94
N ASP A 131 7.36 8.26 7.82
CA ASP A 131 6.19 9.14 7.79
C ASP A 131 4.93 8.50 8.36
N SER A 132 4.66 7.26 7.96
CA SER A 132 3.56 6.50 8.55
C SER A 132 3.73 6.39 10.05
N LEU A 133 4.90 6.11 10.61
CA LEU A 133 5.00 5.95 12.06
C LEU A 133 4.87 7.22 12.86
N SER A 134 5.43 8.33 12.40
CA SER A 134 5.20 9.61 13.09
C SER A 134 3.71 9.93 13.12
N ARG A 135 3.01 9.78 12.00
CA ARG A 135 1.55 9.93 11.97
C ARG A 135 0.84 8.94 12.89
N ILE A 136 1.19 7.67 12.83
CA ILE A 136 0.57 6.62 13.66
C ILE A 136 0.74 6.91 15.17
N LEU A 137 1.83 7.57 15.58
CA LEU A 137 2.04 7.98 16.97
C LEU A 137 1.20 9.20 17.36
N ASP A 138 0.93 10.10 16.42
CA ASP A 138 0.21 11.36 16.63
C ASP A 138 -1.31 11.24 16.39
N GLU A 139 -1.78 10.19 15.73
CA GLU A 139 -3.18 10.00 15.32
C GLU A 139 -4.00 9.21 16.34
N ASP A 140 -5.10 9.77 16.83
CA ASP A 140 -5.94 9.14 17.86
C ASP A 140 -6.77 7.97 17.34
N ASN A 141 -7.09 7.91 16.04
CA ASN A 141 -7.93 6.86 15.45
C ASN A 141 -7.19 6.13 14.33
N ILE A 142 -6.92 4.85 14.54
CA ILE A 142 -6.14 4.02 13.61
C ILE A 142 -7.00 2.90 13.04
N LEU A 143 -7.18 2.88 11.71
CA LEU A 143 -7.76 1.77 10.98
C LEU A 143 -6.66 0.89 10.38
N ILE A 144 -6.56 -0.35 10.85
CA ILE A 144 -5.62 -1.35 10.34
C ILE A 144 -6.31 -2.14 9.23
N VAL A 145 -5.63 -2.32 8.10
CA VAL A 145 -6.07 -3.15 6.98
C VAL A 145 -4.98 -4.16 6.58
N GLU A 146 -5.36 -5.27 5.96
CA GLU A 146 -4.44 -6.39 5.69
C GLU A 146 -3.39 -6.10 4.63
N GLY A 147 -3.75 -5.31 3.61
CA GLY A 147 -2.92 -5.07 2.45
C GLY A 147 -3.19 -3.74 1.75
N TRP A 148 -2.39 -3.52 0.70
CA TRP A 148 -2.43 -2.28 -0.09
C TRP A 148 -3.74 -2.12 -0.86
N ASN A 149 -4.29 -3.22 -1.38
CA ASN A 149 -5.57 -3.20 -2.09
C ASN A 149 -6.70 -2.74 -1.18
N ASP A 150 -6.75 -3.21 0.08
CA ASP A 150 -7.78 -2.81 1.04
C ASP A 150 -7.77 -1.31 1.28
N LYS A 151 -6.58 -0.73 1.53
CA LYS A 151 -6.42 0.72 1.67
C LYS A 151 -6.92 1.45 0.42
N LYS A 152 -6.55 0.99 -0.77
CA LYS A 152 -6.97 1.60 -2.04
C LYS A 152 -8.47 1.49 -2.30
N PHE A 153 -9.09 0.37 -1.95
CA PHE A 153 -10.53 0.24 -2.05
C PHE A 153 -11.26 1.15 -1.07
N ILE A 154 -10.79 1.29 0.18
CA ILE A 154 -11.38 2.25 1.13
C ILE A 154 -11.25 3.68 0.62
N GLU A 155 -10.08 4.08 0.11
CA GLU A 155 -9.87 5.41 -0.51
C GLU A 155 -10.83 5.64 -1.69
N LEU A 156 -11.00 4.64 -2.56
CA LEU A 156 -11.94 4.68 -3.68
C LEU A 156 -13.39 4.79 -3.18
N PHE A 157 -13.81 3.97 -2.23
CA PHE A 157 -15.17 3.97 -1.71
C PHE A 157 -15.49 5.29 -1.00
N ASN A 158 -14.53 5.84 -0.23
CA ASN A 158 -14.65 7.17 0.35
C ASN A 158 -14.86 8.24 -0.73
N TYR A 159 -14.09 8.19 -1.82
CA TYR A 159 -14.27 9.10 -2.94
C TYR A 159 -15.65 8.98 -3.60
N ILE A 160 -16.12 7.75 -3.87
CA ILE A 160 -17.44 7.48 -4.46
C ILE A 160 -18.56 8.06 -3.59
N CYS A 161 -18.48 7.88 -2.27
CA CYS A 161 -19.44 8.45 -1.33
C CYS A 161 -19.37 9.99 -1.34
N SER A 162 -18.18 10.58 -1.23
CA SER A 162 -18.00 12.04 -1.14
C SER A 162 -18.56 12.84 -2.32
N LYS A 163 -18.68 12.22 -3.51
CA LYS A 163 -19.28 12.86 -4.69
C LYS A 163 -20.80 12.94 -4.65
N ASN A 164 -21.45 12.00 -3.99
CA ASN A 164 -22.86 11.69 -4.22
C ASN A 164 -23.68 11.56 -2.93
N SER A 165 -23.06 11.70 -1.77
CA SER A 165 -23.68 11.71 -0.44
C SER A 165 -22.85 12.56 0.52
N GLU A 166 -23.43 12.97 1.64
CA GLU A 166 -22.71 13.61 2.76
C GLU A 166 -21.95 12.58 3.63
N ILE A 167 -21.76 11.36 3.11
CA ILE A 167 -21.05 10.28 3.79
C ILE A 167 -19.59 10.31 3.35
N PHE A 168 -18.68 10.43 4.31
CA PHE A 168 -17.24 10.34 4.10
C PHE A 168 -16.59 9.67 5.30
N LEU A 169 -15.43 9.06 5.07
CA LEU A 169 -14.60 8.52 6.11
C LEU A 169 -14.18 9.65 7.04
N ASN A 170 -14.35 9.48 8.35
CA ASN A 170 -13.98 10.49 9.32
C ASN A 170 -12.50 10.89 9.11
N PRO A 171 -12.19 12.19 8.86
CA PRO A 171 -10.83 12.64 8.55
C PRO A 171 -9.80 12.40 9.64
N SER A 172 -10.24 12.15 10.88
CA SER A 172 -9.34 11.77 11.98
C SER A 172 -8.89 10.30 11.94
N ILE A 173 -9.43 9.49 11.03
CA ILE A 173 -9.06 8.08 10.89
C ILE A 173 -7.84 7.98 9.97
N TYR A 174 -6.73 7.52 10.52
CA TYR A 174 -5.54 7.17 9.75
C TYR A 174 -5.56 5.69 9.36
N ILE A 175 -5.42 5.41 8.05
CA ILE A 175 -5.43 4.03 7.52
C ILE A 175 -4.00 3.49 7.41
N ILE A 176 -3.73 2.41 8.13
CA ILE A 176 -2.48 1.66 8.09
C ILE A 176 -2.72 0.35 7.36
N GLN A 177 -1.98 0.14 6.27
CA GLN A 177 -1.89 -1.16 5.62
C GLN A 177 -0.78 -2.01 6.24
N LEU A 178 -1.07 -3.29 6.48
CA LEU A 178 -0.06 -4.26 6.88
C LEU A 178 0.42 -5.08 5.68
N ARG A 179 1.40 -5.95 5.90
CA ARG A 179 1.88 -6.93 4.91
C ARG A 179 1.26 -8.30 5.22
N GLY A 180 -0.07 -8.37 5.15
CA GLY A 180 -0.87 -9.56 5.46
C GLY A 180 -1.20 -9.72 6.95
N THR A 181 -2.16 -10.61 7.20
CA THR A 181 -2.77 -10.89 8.51
C THR A 181 -1.80 -11.33 9.60
N GLY A 182 -0.75 -12.06 9.23
CA GLY A 182 0.24 -12.61 10.17
C GLY A 182 1.07 -11.55 10.94
N LYS A 183 0.96 -10.27 10.59
CA LYS A 183 1.66 -9.16 11.27
C LYS A 183 0.78 -8.35 12.21
N ILE A 184 -0.54 -8.56 12.19
CA ILE A 184 -1.50 -7.76 12.96
C ILE A 184 -1.19 -7.82 14.47
N GLY A 185 -1.04 -9.01 15.04
CA GLY A 185 -0.78 -9.15 16.48
C GLY A 185 0.54 -8.48 16.92
N LYS A 186 1.58 -8.53 16.09
CA LYS A 186 2.86 -7.86 16.38
C LYS A 186 2.73 -6.34 16.32
N PHE A 187 2.01 -5.85 15.31
CA PHE A 187 1.76 -4.42 15.18
C PHE A 187 1.01 -3.90 16.41
N ILE A 188 -0.05 -4.59 16.80
CA ILE A 188 -0.89 -4.18 17.91
C ILE A 188 -0.12 -4.18 19.24
N SER A 189 0.73 -5.19 19.50
CA SER A 189 1.48 -5.27 20.78
C SER A 189 2.29 -4.01 21.12
N ILE A 190 2.60 -3.20 20.11
CA ILE A 190 3.38 -1.96 20.22
C ILE A 190 2.51 -0.78 20.66
N PHE A 191 1.20 -0.85 20.43
CA PHE A 191 0.23 0.16 20.84
C PHE A 191 -0.46 -0.19 22.15
N SER A 192 -0.16 -1.37 22.71
CA SER A 192 -0.62 -1.74 24.04
C SER A 192 -0.20 -0.69 25.07
N GLY A 193 -1.17 -0.09 25.75
CA GLY A 193 -0.95 0.98 26.74
C GLY A 193 -0.99 2.41 26.18
N LYS A 194 -1.29 2.63 24.89
CA LYS A 194 -1.55 3.97 24.33
C LYS A 194 -3.04 4.28 24.27
N THR A 195 -3.36 5.57 24.09
CA THR A 195 -4.74 6.09 24.05
C THR A 195 -5.38 5.99 22.66
N ASN A 196 -4.65 5.54 21.63
CA ASN A 196 -5.19 5.44 20.28
C ASN A 196 -6.35 4.43 20.24
N LYS A 197 -7.47 4.81 19.64
CA LYS A 197 -8.55 3.88 19.28
C LYS A 197 -8.13 3.11 18.04
N ILE A 198 -8.10 1.79 18.13
CA ILE A 198 -7.68 0.92 17.04
C ILE A 198 -8.86 0.07 16.56
N VAL A 199 -9.09 0.09 15.25
CA VAL A 199 -10.04 -0.79 14.57
C VAL A 199 -9.29 -1.59 13.50
N ALA A 200 -9.54 -2.89 13.40
CA ALA A 200 -9.01 -3.73 12.32
C ALA A 200 -10.12 -4.08 11.33
N LEU A 201 -9.91 -3.83 10.04
CA LEU A 201 -10.74 -4.36 8.94
C LEU A 201 -10.07 -5.60 8.36
N LEU A 202 -10.76 -6.73 8.46
CA LEU A 202 -10.25 -8.04 8.04
C LEU A 202 -11.14 -8.67 6.97
N ASP A 203 -10.51 -9.43 6.08
CA ASP A 203 -11.23 -10.30 5.17
C ASP A 203 -11.96 -11.40 5.94
N SER A 204 -13.05 -11.90 5.39
CA SER A 204 -13.83 -13.00 5.96
C SER A 204 -13.41 -14.31 5.29
N ASP A 205 -12.13 -14.57 5.32
CA ASP A 205 -11.50 -15.80 4.85
C ASP A 205 -10.79 -16.51 6.02
N ARG A 206 -10.11 -17.63 5.74
CA ARG A 206 -9.41 -18.37 6.78
C ARG A 206 -8.31 -17.54 7.44
N ALA A 207 -7.63 -16.66 6.69
CA ALA A 207 -6.53 -15.87 7.20
C ALA A 207 -7.05 -14.73 8.12
N GLY A 208 -8.13 -14.06 7.72
CA GLY A 208 -8.81 -13.04 8.50
C GLY A 208 -9.44 -13.61 9.77
N ASP A 209 -10.05 -14.81 9.73
CA ASP A 209 -10.56 -15.49 10.92
C ASP A 209 -9.45 -15.86 11.91
N GLN A 210 -8.26 -16.23 11.41
CA GLN A 210 -7.10 -16.47 12.27
C GLN A 210 -6.61 -15.17 12.90
N ALA A 211 -6.50 -14.09 12.13
CA ALA A 211 -6.15 -12.78 12.65
C ALA A 211 -7.13 -12.30 13.71
N LYS A 212 -8.43 -12.43 13.46
CA LYS A 212 -9.49 -12.09 14.40
C LYS A 212 -9.27 -12.78 15.74
N LYS A 213 -9.08 -14.10 15.75
CA LYS A 213 -8.81 -14.87 16.98
C LYS A 213 -7.55 -14.40 17.70
N ILE A 214 -6.48 -14.05 16.96
CA ILE A 214 -5.24 -13.54 17.56
C ILE A 214 -5.51 -12.20 18.24
N ILE A 215 -6.26 -11.30 17.60
CA ILE A 215 -6.61 -9.99 18.15
C ILE A 215 -7.50 -10.16 19.38
N GLU A 216 -8.60 -10.90 19.27
CA GLU A 216 -9.56 -11.12 20.37
C GLU A 216 -8.90 -11.75 21.60
N ASN A 217 -7.93 -12.66 21.40
CA ASN A 217 -7.24 -13.32 22.51
C ASN A 217 -6.16 -12.46 23.17
N ALA A 218 -5.60 -11.48 22.47
CA ALA A 218 -4.43 -10.73 22.93
C ALA A 218 -4.74 -9.26 23.26
N PHE A 219 -5.82 -8.70 22.71
CA PHE A 219 -6.14 -7.26 22.74
C PHE A 219 -7.65 -7.04 22.76
N GLU A 220 -8.25 -7.03 23.95
CA GLU A 220 -9.70 -6.87 24.13
C GLU A 220 -10.22 -5.49 23.69
N GLU A 221 -9.36 -4.47 23.75
CA GLU A 221 -9.68 -3.09 23.39
C GLU A 221 -9.86 -2.86 21.88
N ILE A 222 -9.46 -3.82 21.05
CA ILE A 222 -9.47 -3.65 19.59
C ILE A 222 -10.77 -4.13 18.98
N LYS A 223 -11.40 -3.21 18.27
CA LYS A 223 -12.63 -3.48 17.54
C LYS A 223 -12.30 -4.06 16.17
N ILE A 224 -13.05 -5.06 15.75
CA ILE A 224 -12.81 -5.79 14.49
C ILE A 224 -14.03 -5.64 13.59
N ILE A 225 -13.81 -5.23 12.34
CA ILE A 225 -14.79 -5.24 11.26
C ILE A 225 -14.39 -6.36 10.30
N GLN A 226 -15.29 -7.28 10.02
CA GLN A 226 -15.10 -8.26 8.95
C GLN A 226 -15.88 -7.84 7.69
N THR A 227 -15.32 -8.08 6.50
CA THR A 227 -15.99 -7.76 5.22
C THR A 227 -17.38 -8.42 5.08
N SER A 228 -17.58 -9.57 5.73
CA SER A 228 -18.85 -10.30 5.80
C SER A 228 -19.97 -9.50 6.46
N GLU A 229 -19.64 -8.60 7.40
CA GLU A 229 -20.61 -7.70 8.04
C GLU A 229 -21.24 -6.73 7.02
N ILE A 230 -20.49 -6.40 5.97
CA ILE A 230 -20.86 -5.42 4.95
C ILE A 230 -21.57 -6.11 3.79
N VAL A 231 -20.94 -7.15 3.22
CA VAL A 231 -21.45 -7.87 2.05
C VAL A 231 -22.59 -8.83 2.44
N LYS A 232 -22.77 -9.12 3.73
CA LYS A 232 -23.78 -10.05 4.29
C LYS A 232 -23.65 -11.46 3.72
N ARG A 233 -22.41 -11.94 3.62
CA ARG A 233 -22.04 -13.29 3.16
C ARG A 233 -21.11 -13.95 4.19
N LEU A 234 -21.11 -15.28 4.25
CA LEU A 234 -20.25 -16.02 5.19
C LEU A 234 -18.76 -15.84 4.91
N THR A 235 -18.39 -15.76 3.62
CA THR A 235 -17.01 -15.52 3.19
C THR A 235 -16.99 -14.39 2.18
N SER A 236 -16.00 -13.51 2.30
CA SER A 236 -15.83 -12.33 1.45
C SER A 236 -14.44 -11.72 1.62
N GLU A 237 -13.95 -11.09 0.57
CA GLU A 237 -12.79 -10.20 0.59
C GLU A 237 -13.25 -8.76 0.31
N ILE A 238 -12.36 -7.77 0.44
CA ILE A 238 -12.69 -6.38 0.11
C ILE A 238 -13.22 -6.23 -1.33
N GLU A 239 -12.74 -7.05 -2.28
CA GLU A 239 -13.20 -7.02 -3.68
C GLU A 239 -14.66 -7.46 -3.84
N ASP A 240 -15.22 -8.22 -2.90
CA ASP A 240 -16.64 -8.62 -2.95
C ASP A 240 -17.60 -7.45 -2.64
N LEU A 241 -17.10 -6.30 -2.20
CA LEU A 241 -17.90 -5.07 -2.13
C LEU A 241 -18.20 -4.52 -3.54
N ILE A 242 -17.43 -4.93 -4.55
CA ILE A 242 -17.64 -4.54 -5.94
C ILE A 242 -18.71 -5.46 -6.54
N PRO A 243 -19.70 -4.92 -7.27
CA PRO A 243 -20.66 -5.77 -7.98
C PRO A 243 -19.96 -6.81 -8.83
N ARG A 244 -20.31 -8.08 -8.59
CA ARG A 244 -19.61 -9.22 -9.17
C ARG A 244 -19.55 -9.18 -10.70
N SER A 245 -20.61 -8.69 -11.34
CA SER A 245 -20.68 -8.48 -12.80
C SER A 245 -19.60 -7.52 -13.30
N ILE A 246 -19.34 -6.43 -12.57
CA ILE A 246 -18.31 -5.44 -12.90
C ILE A 246 -16.92 -6.07 -12.76
N TYR A 247 -16.67 -6.77 -11.64
CA TYR A 247 -15.37 -7.42 -11.41
C TYR A 247 -15.08 -8.48 -12.49
N LEU A 248 -16.05 -9.35 -12.80
CA LEU A 248 -15.89 -10.41 -13.80
C LEU A 248 -15.75 -9.87 -15.22
N LYS A 249 -16.45 -8.77 -15.55
CA LYS A 249 -16.28 -8.07 -16.83
C LYS A 249 -14.85 -7.57 -16.97
N LYS A 250 -14.33 -6.86 -15.96
CA LYS A 250 -12.94 -6.36 -15.98
C LYS A 250 -11.92 -7.48 -16.05
N PHE A 251 -12.13 -8.52 -15.25
CA PHE A 251 -11.31 -9.73 -15.29
C PHE A 251 -11.23 -10.32 -16.72
N LYS A 252 -12.36 -10.44 -17.43
CA LYS A 252 -12.38 -10.94 -18.81
C LYS A 252 -11.63 -10.02 -19.78
N GLU A 253 -11.73 -8.71 -19.60
CA GLU A 253 -11.01 -7.74 -20.44
C GLU A 253 -9.49 -7.84 -20.26
N VAL A 254 -9.03 -7.92 -19.00
CA VAL A 254 -7.60 -8.02 -18.64
C VAL A 254 -6.96 -9.29 -19.21
N TYR A 255 -7.69 -10.39 -19.25
CA TYR A 255 -7.23 -11.67 -19.78
C TYR A 255 -7.91 -12.01 -21.11
N SER A 256 -8.14 -11.01 -21.96
CA SER A 256 -8.81 -11.16 -23.26
C SER A 256 -8.06 -12.06 -24.25
N ASP A 257 -6.77 -12.30 -24.02
CA ASP A 257 -5.95 -13.25 -24.78
C ASP A 257 -6.24 -14.72 -24.41
N LEU A 258 -6.92 -14.95 -23.29
CA LEU A 258 -7.39 -16.26 -22.88
C LEU A 258 -8.86 -16.42 -23.30
N SER A 259 -9.22 -17.59 -23.83
CA SER A 259 -10.61 -17.95 -24.15
C SER A 259 -11.44 -18.21 -22.89
N ILE A 260 -11.60 -17.18 -22.05
CA ILE A 260 -12.30 -17.25 -20.77
C ILE A 260 -13.80 -17.33 -21.03
N VAL A 261 -14.36 -18.47 -20.66
CA VAL A 261 -15.80 -18.63 -20.45
C VAL A 261 -16.04 -18.33 -18.97
N ILE A 262 -16.66 -17.18 -18.68
CA ILE A 262 -17.05 -16.81 -17.31
C ILE A 262 -17.95 -17.96 -16.83
N PRO A 263 -17.53 -18.78 -15.84
CA PRO A 263 -18.38 -19.84 -15.35
C PRO A 263 -19.65 -19.23 -14.78
N ASP A 264 -20.70 -20.04 -14.65
CA ASP A 264 -21.74 -19.77 -13.66
C ASP A 264 -21.09 -19.96 -12.28
N ILE A 265 -20.30 -18.97 -11.89
CA ILE A 265 -19.54 -18.99 -10.65
C ILE A 265 -20.60 -18.90 -9.56
N LYS A 266 -20.74 -19.99 -8.80
CA LYS A 266 -21.88 -20.26 -7.91
C LYS A 266 -22.06 -19.27 -6.75
N ASN A 267 -21.31 -18.16 -6.74
CA ASN A 267 -21.34 -17.08 -5.77
C ASN A 267 -21.24 -17.61 -4.33
N LYS A 268 -20.46 -18.67 -4.13
CA LYS A 268 -20.33 -19.33 -2.82
C LYS A 268 -19.07 -18.90 -2.07
N LYS A 269 -18.08 -18.40 -2.80
CA LYS A 269 -16.78 -17.97 -2.30
C LYS A 269 -16.49 -16.53 -2.74
N PRO A 270 -15.44 -15.90 -2.18
CA PRO A 270 -14.93 -14.63 -2.67
C PRO A 270 -14.66 -14.65 -4.18
N VAL A 271 -14.92 -13.53 -4.86
CA VAL A 271 -14.77 -13.44 -6.33
C VAL A 271 -13.36 -13.81 -6.79
N CYS A 272 -12.32 -13.36 -6.06
CA CYS A 272 -10.92 -13.65 -6.35
C CYS A 272 -10.61 -15.14 -6.18
N GLU A 273 -11.04 -15.75 -5.06
CA GLU A 273 -10.84 -17.18 -4.80
C GLU A 273 -11.47 -18.05 -5.89
N GLU A 274 -12.66 -17.70 -6.37
CA GLU A 274 -13.32 -18.47 -7.42
C GLU A 274 -12.61 -18.35 -8.78
N ILE A 275 -12.06 -17.17 -9.10
CA ILE A 275 -11.23 -16.98 -10.28
C ILE A 275 -9.94 -17.81 -10.16
N GLU A 276 -9.28 -17.82 -9.00
CA GLU A 276 -8.10 -18.66 -8.78
C GLU A 276 -8.40 -20.15 -9.00
N ILE A 277 -9.51 -20.63 -8.46
CA ILE A 277 -9.96 -22.02 -8.68
C ILE A 277 -10.21 -22.28 -10.16
N TYR A 278 -10.79 -21.31 -10.88
CA TYR A 278 -11.01 -21.42 -12.32
C TYR A 278 -9.68 -21.50 -13.10
N PHE A 279 -8.68 -20.69 -12.76
CA PHE A 279 -7.35 -20.78 -13.38
C PHE A 279 -6.68 -22.12 -13.14
N LYS A 280 -6.73 -22.61 -11.89
CA LYS A 280 -6.16 -23.91 -11.51
C LYS A 280 -6.84 -25.07 -12.25
N LYS A 281 -8.14 -24.98 -12.52
CA LYS A 281 -8.89 -26.04 -13.23
C LYS A 281 -8.63 -26.06 -14.73
N ASN A 282 -8.45 -24.89 -15.36
CA ASN A 282 -8.31 -24.78 -16.82
C ASN A 282 -6.86 -24.82 -17.29
N ASN A 283 -5.88 -24.87 -16.37
CA ASN A 283 -4.45 -24.96 -16.68
C ASN A 283 -4.00 -23.92 -17.71
N PHE A 284 -4.41 -22.66 -17.53
CA PHE A 284 -3.93 -21.59 -18.39
C PHE A 284 -2.40 -21.45 -18.28
N ASN A 285 -1.79 -20.95 -19.36
CA ASN A 285 -0.35 -20.63 -19.41
C ASN A 285 0.07 -19.44 -18.53
N LYS A 286 -0.89 -18.82 -17.84
CA LYS A 286 -0.70 -17.69 -16.92
C LYS A 286 -1.36 -18.02 -15.57
N GLN A 287 -0.80 -17.48 -14.50
CA GLN A 287 -1.45 -17.49 -13.18
C GLN A 287 -2.39 -16.29 -13.05
N PHE A 288 -3.41 -16.42 -12.19
CA PHE A 288 -4.26 -15.29 -11.86
C PHE A 288 -3.48 -14.29 -11.00
N ASP A 289 -3.32 -13.09 -11.52
CA ASP A 289 -2.82 -11.92 -10.81
C ASP A 289 -4.00 -11.00 -10.42
N LYS A 290 -4.34 -11.03 -9.12
CA LYS A 290 -5.35 -10.19 -8.49
C LYS A 290 -5.01 -8.69 -8.60
N GLN A 291 -3.72 -8.33 -8.47
CA GLN A 291 -3.29 -6.93 -8.53
C GLN A 291 -3.47 -6.34 -9.92
N LEU A 292 -3.22 -7.14 -10.97
CA LEU A 292 -3.41 -6.72 -12.34
C LEU A 292 -4.88 -6.33 -12.61
N VAL A 293 -5.83 -7.14 -12.15
CA VAL A 293 -7.27 -6.84 -12.30
C VAL A 293 -7.66 -5.63 -11.47
N ASN A 294 -7.28 -5.59 -10.19
CA ASN A 294 -7.62 -4.48 -9.30
C ASN A 294 -7.10 -3.14 -9.83
N LYS A 295 -5.87 -3.10 -10.36
CA LYS A 295 -5.30 -1.89 -10.98
C LYS A 295 -6.12 -1.42 -12.19
N ALA A 296 -6.50 -2.33 -13.08
CA ALA A 296 -7.32 -1.99 -14.24
C ALA A 296 -8.76 -1.60 -13.86
N LEU A 297 -9.23 -2.07 -12.70
CA LEU A 297 -10.56 -1.82 -12.18
C LEU A 297 -10.68 -0.45 -11.49
N PHE A 298 -9.66 0.00 -10.76
CA PHE A 298 -9.69 1.28 -10.03
C PHE A 298 -10.09 2.46 -10.92
N GLU A 299 -9.46 2.60 -12.09
CA GLU A 299 -9.75 3.68 -13.05
C GLU A 299 -11.22 3.71 -13.49
N GLU A 300 -11.83 2.54 -13.72
CA GLU A 300 -13.25 2.47 -14.12
C GLU A 300 -14.18 2.77 -12.94
N LEU A 301 -13.84 2.33 -11.74
CA LEU A 301 -14.68 2.50 -10.55
C LEU A 301 -14.75 3.96 -10.09
N TYR A 302 -13.70 4.77 -10.28
CA TYR A 302 -13.72 6.22 -9.96
C TYR A 302 -14.83 6.99 -10.69
N HIS A 303 -15.29 6.46 -11.83
CA HIS A 303 -16.32 7.05 -12.68
C HIS A 303 -17.63 6.25 -12.70
N SER A 304 -17.72 5.18 -11.91
CA SER A 304 -18.90 4.32 -11.86
C SER A 304 -20.05 4.97 -11.09
N ASN A 305 -21.25 4.90 -11.67
CA ASN A 305 -22.50 5.30 -11.03
C ASN A 305 -23.36 4.08 -10.64
N ASP A 306 -22.74 2.91 -10.49
CA ASP A 306 -23.48 1.70 -10.13
C ASP A 306 -24.11 1.82 -8.72
N PRO A 307 -25.43 1.61 -8.59
CA PRO A 307 -26.13 1.84 -7.32
C PRO A 307 -25.78 0.80 -6.24
N ILE A 308 -25.41 -0.42 -6.64
CA ILE A 308 -25.00 -1.48 -5.71
C ILE A 308 -23.61 -1.16 -5.17
N LEU A 309 -22.68 -0.76 -6.04
CA LEU A 309 -21.36 -0.28 -5.67
C LEU A 309 -21.45 0.87 -4.66
N LYS A 310 -22.28 1.88 -4.95
CA LYS A 310 -22.50 3.03 -4.06
C LYS A 310 -23.03 2.58 -2.68
N LYS A 311 -24.05 1.73 -2.67
CA LYS A 311 -24.63 1.22 -1.42
C LYS A 311 -23.60 0.44 -0.58
N ASN A 312 -22.78 -0.39 -1.22
CA ASN A 312 -21.72 -1.14 -0.54
C ASN A 312 -20.63 -0.20 0.00
N ALA A 313 -20.24 0.82 -0.77
CA ALA A 313 -19.31 1.85 -0.34
C ALA A 313 -19.81 2.61 0.89
N GLU A 314 -21.07 3.08 0.87
CA GLU A 314 -21.70 3.76 2.01
C GLU A 314 -21.78 2.86 3.24
N SER A 315 -22.13 1.58 3.05
CA SER A 315 -22.18 0.59 4.13
C SER A 315 -20.81 0.39 4.78
N LEU A 316 -19.73 0.28 4.00
CA LEU A 316 -18.37 0.18 4.51
C LEU A 316 -17.98 1.42 5.31
N ILE A 317 -18.12 2.61 4.71
CA ILE A 317 -17.69 3.87 5.34
C ILE A 317 -18.46 4.14 6.64
N ASN A 318 -19.78 3.91 6.66
CA ASN A 318 -20.58 4.05 7.87
C ASN A 318 -20.16 3.03 8.93
N THR A 319 -19.94 1.76 8.56
CA THR A 319 -19.50 0.73 9.51
C THR A 319 -18.17 1.09 10.15
N ILE A 320 -17.23 1.62 9.37
CA ILE A 320 -15.95 2.12 9.88
C ILE A 320 -16.18 3.28 10.86
N ASN A 321 -16.88 4.33 10.44
CA ASN A 321 -17.12 5.51 11.27
C ASN A 321 -17.85 5.17 12.58
N GLU A 322 -18.87 4.32 12.54
CA GLU A 322 -19.60 3.86 13.71
C GLU A 322 -18.70 3.10 14.70
N ARG A 323 -17.73 2.33 14.18
CA ARG A 323 -16.84 1.54 15.03
C ARG A 323 -15.88 2.40 15.86
N PHE A 324 -15.44 3.54 15.32
CA PHE A 324 -14.65 4.53 16.05
C PHE A 324 -15.49 5.41 16.97
N SER A 325 -16.77 5.60 16.64
CA SER A 325 -17.70 6.46 17.38
C SER A 325 -18.27 5.80 18.64
N LYS A 326 -18.50 4.48 18.63
CA LYS A 326 -18.88 3.75 19.84
C LYS A 326 -17.70 3.79 20.80
N SER A 327 -17.87 4.38 21.99
CA SER A 327 -16.87 4.41 23.06
C SER A 327 -16.56 2.99 23.53
#